data_AF-A0A923EST5-F1
#
_entry.id   AF-A0A923EST5-F1
#
_cell.length_a   1.000
_cell.length_b   1.000
_cell.length_c   1.000
_cell.angle_alpha   90.00
_cell.angle_beta   90.00
_cell.angle_gamma   90.00
#
_symmetry.space_group_name_H-M   'P 1'
#
loop_
_entity.id
_entity.type
_entity.pdbx_description
1 polymer ?
#
loop_
_entity_poly.entity_id
_entity_poly.type
_entity_poly.pdbx_seq_one_letter_code
_entity_poly.pdbx_strand_id
1 'polypeptide(L)'
;MSVDRLLFPRPDTDRVSVERVPVGETCPHCASTHVARYPVANHLGPRMVVKCQDCFTHLSVTRPAPEDHWPAWRSPTRDWAPSRLG
;
A
#
# COMPACT_ATOMS: atom_id res chain seq x y z
N MET A 1 8.12 28.57 -20.94
CA MET A 1 6.85 27.90 -20.63
C MET A 1 7.20 26.61 -19.91
N SER A 2 7.30 26.67 -18.59
CA SER A 2 7.59 25.49 -17.77
C SER A 2 6.37 24.58 -17.76
N VAL A 3 6.58 23.31 -18.06
CA VAL A 3 5.63 22.24 -17.75
C VAL A 3 5.74 22.03 -16.23
N ASP A 4 5.36 23.05 -15.46
CA ASP A 4 5.72 23.14 -14.04
C ASP A 4 4.83 22.19 -13.23
N ARG A 5 5.47 21.10 -12.79
CA ARG A 5 4.97 19.97 -11.99
C ARG A 5 4.17 18.91 -12.75
N LEU A 6 4.92 18.00 -13.37
CA LEU A 6 4.48 16.61 -13.41
C LEU A 6 4.17 16.16 -11.97
N LEU A 7 2.90 15.85 -11.71
CA LEU A 7 2.41 15.37 -10.40
C LEU A 7 3.08 14.06 -9.96
N PHE A 8 3.61 13.32 -10.94
CA PHE A 8 4.38 12.10 -10.72
C PHE A 8 5.76 12.31 -11.36
N PRO A 9 6.79 12.62 -10.56
CA PRO A 9 8.13 12.82 -11.08
C PRO A 9 8.69 11.51 -11.65
N ARG A 10 9.72 11.63 -12.48
CA ARG A 10 10.45 10.46 -12.97
C ARG A 10 11.03 9.70 -11.76
N PRO A 11 10.88 8.36 -11.70
CA PRO A 11 11.56 7.55 -10.69
C PRO A 11 13.08 7.74 -10.77
N ASP A 12 13.71 7.80 -9.60
CA ASP A 12 15.16 7.89 -9.41
C ASP A 12 15.82 6.51 -9.27
N THR A 13 15.01 5.47 -9.05
CA THR A 13 15.44 4.09 -8.82
C THR A 13 14.99 3.17 -9.96
N ASP A 14 15.84 2.19 -10.29
CA ASP A 14 15.56 1.22 -11.36
C ASP A 14 14.53 0.15 -10.97
N ARG A 15 14.21 0.03 -9.67
CA ARG A 15 13.34 -1.02 -9.14
C ARG A 15 12.31 -0.45 -8.19
N VAL A 16 11.10 -0.98 -8.26
CA VAL A 16 10.05 -0.72 -7.28
C VAL A 16 10.30 -1.60 -6.05
N SER A 17 10.42 -0.98 -4.89
CA SER A 17 10.53 -1.67 -3.61
C SER A 17 9.43 -1.25 -2.66
N VAL A 18 9.21 -2.06 -1.62
CA VAL A 18 8.29 -1.75 -0.54
C VAL A 18 8.98 -2.01 0.79
N GLU A 19 8.82 -1.09 1.73
CA GLU A 19 9.25 -1.30 3.10
C GLU A 19 8.22 -2.16 3.84
N ARG A 20 8.71 -3.16 4.57
CA ARG A 20 7.88 -4.03 5.40
C ARG A 20 8.06 -3.64 6.85
N VAL A 21 7.01 -3.10 7.47
CA VAL A 21 7.04 -2.64 8.86
C VAL A 21 6.71 -3.82 9.77
N PRO A 22 7.61 -4.26 10.67
CA PRO A 22 7.32 -5.35 11.59
C PRO A 22 6.12 -5.05 12.48
N VAL A 23 5.34 -6.07 12.81
CA VAL A 23 4.18 -5.98 13.71
C VAL A 23 4.40 -6.98 14.85
N GLY A 24 4.11 -6.57 16.09
CA GLY A 24 4.24 -7.41 17.29
C GLY A 24 3.15 -8.48 17.42
N GLU A 25 2.87 -9.21 16.34
CA GLU A 25 1.87 -10.28 16.28
C GLU A 25 2.55 -11.64 16.07
N THR A 26 1.89 -12.72 16.52
CA THR A 26 2.31 -14.10 16.25
C THR A 26 1.42 -14.71 15.20
N CYS A 27 2.01 -15.34 14.19
CA CYS A 27 1.25 -16.00 13.14
C CYS A 27 0.43 -17.18 13.70
N PRO A 28 -0.90 -17.22 13.51
CA PRO A 28 -1.73 -18.32 14.01
C PRO A 28 -1.51 -19.64 13.26
N HIS A 29 -0.81 -19.63 12.11
CA HIS A 29 -0.60 -20.81 11.29
C HIS A 29 0.72 -21.53 11.56
N CYS A 30 1.82 -20.78 11.76
CA CYS A 30 3.16 -21.34 11.94
C CYS A 30 3.85 -20.92 13.25
N ALA A 31 3.17 -20.16 14.12
CA ALA A 31 3.70 -19.60 15.36
C ALA A 31 4.91 -18.64 15.21
N SER A 32 5.28 -18.25 13.99
CA SER A 32 6.35 -17.27 13.76
C SER A 32 5.94 -15.86 14.24
N THR A 33 6.90 -15.13 14.79
CA THR A 33 6.80 -13.70 15.14
C THR A 33 7.26 -12.78 14.01
N HIS A 34 7.72 -13.35 12.88
CA HIS A 34 8.15 -12.60 11.70
C HIS A 34 6.93 -12.15 10.89
N VAL A 35 6.16 -11.23 11.46
CA VAL A 35 4.94 -10.67 10.89
C VAL A 35 5.20 -9.21 10.50
N ALA A 36 4.77 -8.81 9.31
CA ALA A 36 4.96 -7.45 8.84
C ALA A 36 3.74 -6.90 8.10
N ARG A 37 3.55 -5.58 8.22
CA ARG A 37 2.55 -4.78 7.53
C ARG A 37 3.19 -4.05 6.35
N TYR A 38 2.58 -4.12 5.17
CA TYR A 38 3.06 -3.41 3.98
C TYR A 38 1.98 -3.21 2.91
N PRO A 39 2.15 -2.25 1.99
CA PRO A 39 1.25 -2.08 0.86
C PRO A 39 1.41 -3.17 -0.19
N VAL A 40 0.30 -3.57 -0.81
CA VAL A 40 0.28 -4.46 -1.97
C VAL A 40 -0.65 -3.94 -3.06
N ALA A 41 -0.25 -4.15 -4.30
CA ALA A 41 -1.13 -4.02 -5.45
C ALA A 41 -1.88 -5.35 -5.63
N ASN A 42 -3.20 -5.34 -5.40
CA ASN A 42 -4.05 -6.51 -5.56
C ASN A 42 -5.08 -6.27 -6.68
N HIS A 43 -5.71 -7.33 -7.19
CA HIS A 43 -6.74 -7.29 -8.23
C HIS A 43 -7.97 -6.45 -7.85
N LEU A 44 -8.26 -6.31 -6.55
CA LEU A 44 -9.32 -5.43 -6.02
C LEU A 44 -8.84 -3.98 -5.80
N GLY A 45 -7.65 -3.64 -6.30
CA GLY A 45 -6.97 -2.38 -6.08
C GLY A 45 -6.00 -2.38 -4.89
N PRO A 46 -5.45 -1.21 -4.54
CA PRO A 46 -4.48 -1.02 -3.47
C PRO A 46 -4.99 -1.53 -2.11
N ARG A 47 -4.18 -2.31 -1.40
CA ARG A 47 -4.47 -2.80 -0.04
C ARG A 47 -3.25 -2.66 0.86
N MET A 48 -3.50 -2.61 2.16
CA MET A 48 -2.52 -2.89 3.19
C MET A 48 -2.71 -4.32 3.67
N VAL A 49 -1.63 -5.06 3.86
CA VAL A 49 -1.67 -6.43 4.36
C VAL A 49 -0.83 -6.54 5.60
N VAL A 50 -1.28 -7.35 6.55
CA VAL A 50 -0.43 -7.93 7.60
C VAL A 50 -0.23 -9.39 7.23
N LYS A 51 1.02 -9.79 7.01
CA LYS A 51 1.36 -11.16 6.63
C LYS A 51 2.51 -11.70 7.47
N CYS A 52 2.47 -13.00 7.73
CA CYS A 52 3.67 -13.72 8.15
C CYS A 52 4.66 -13.76 6.97
N GLN A 53 5.93 -13.52 7.25
CA GLN A 53 7.00 -13.53 6.25
C GLN A 53 7.59 -14.92 6.03
N ASP A 54 7.33 -15.86 6.94
CA ASP A 54 7.86 -17.22 6.85
C ASP A 54 6.89 -18.16 6.13
N CYS A 55 5.59 -18.12 6.45
CA CYS A 55 4.58 -18.99 5.82
C CYS A 55 3.62 -18.27 4.86
N PHE A 56 3.75 -16.95 4.70
CA PHE A 56 2.93 -16.10 3.83
C PHE A 56 1.42 -16.08 4.12
N THR A 57 0.96 -16.63 5.24
CA THR A 57 -0.44 -16.50 5.68
C THR A 57 -0.80 -15.02 5.87
N HIS A 58 -1.98 -14.64 5.39
CA HIS A 58 -2.52 -13.29 5.58
C HIS A 58 -3.24 -13.25 6.92
N LEU A 59 -2.86 -12.32 7.79
CA LEU A 59 -3.51 -12.09 9.07
C LEU A 59 -4.60 -11.03 8.91
N SER A 60 -4.36 -9.99 8.12
CA SER A 60 -5.38 -8.99 7.77
C SER A 60 -5.13 -8.35 6.41
N VAL A 61 -6.21 -7.87 5.79
CA VAL A 61 -6.19 -7.12 4.52
C VAL A 61 -7.15 -5.95 4.64
N THR A 62 -6.65 -4.72 4.55
CA THR A 62 -7.46 -3.50 4.70
C THR A 62 -7.28 -2.55 3.52
N ARG A 63 -8.22 -1.62 3.38
CA ARG A 63 -8.03 -0.49 2.46
C ARG A 63 -6.97 0.46 3.04
N PRO A 64 -6.08 1.04 2.22
CA PRO A 64 -5.08 1.97 2.71
C PRO A 64 -5.74 3.23 3.25
N ALA A 65 -5.27 3.68 4.40
CA ALA A 65 -5.60 4.97 4.98
C ALA A 65 -4.78 6.10 4.31
N PRO A 66 -5.15 7.38 4.46
CA PRO A 66 -4.40 8.50 3.88
C PRO A 66 -2.90 8.48 4.25
N GLU A 67 -2.58 8.16 5.49
CA GLU A 67 -1.23 8.07 6.05
C GLU A 67 -0.40 6.90 5.51
N ASP A 68 -1.02 5.92 4.85
CA ASP A 68 -0.28 4.83 4.22
C ASP A 68 0.39 5.27 2.90
N HIS A 69 0.06 6.46 2.39
CA HIS A 69 0.57 7.00 1.12
C HIS A 69 0.49 5.98 -0.04
N TRP A 70 -0.56 5.14 -0.05
CA TRP A 70 -0.76 4.04 -1.00
C TRP A 70 -2.13 4.15 -1.71
N PRO A 71 -2.20 4.04 -3.06
CA PRO A 71 -1.12 3.72 -3.99
C PRO A 71 -0.12 4.87 -4.15
N ALA A 72 1.12 4.53 -4.52
CA ALA A 72 2.19 5.51 -4.77
C ALA A 72 1.80 6.53 -5.87
N TRP A 73 0.93 6.13 -6.80
CA TRP A 73 0.33 6.97 -7.84
C TRP A 73 -1.14 7.30 -7.51
N ARG A 74 -1.37 7.82 -6.31
CA ARG A 74 -2.70 8.27 -5.90
C ARG A 74 -3.18 9.35 -6.87
N SER A 75 -4.30 9.11 -7.56
CA SER A 75 -4.92 10.15 -8.38
C SER A 75 -5.15 11.40 -7.52
N PRO A 76 -4.79 12.61 -8.00
CA PRO A 76 -5.10 13.86 -7.31
C PRO A 76 -6.60 14.01 -6.99
N THR A 77 -7.44 13.38 -7.80
CA THR A 77 -8.90 13.43 -7.68
C THR A 77 -9.49 12.41 -6.72
N ARG A 78 -8.67 11.56 -6.07
CA ARG A 78 -9.17 10.44 -5.25
C ARG A 78 -10.03 10.89 -4.06
N ASP A 79 -9.74 12.07 -3.48
CA ASP A 79 -10.50 12.62 -2.35
C ASP A 79 -11.55 13.65 -2.77
N TRP A 80 -11.68 13.90 -4.06
CA TRP A 80 -12.67 14.86 -4.52
C TRP A 80 -14.05 14.28 -4.24
N ALA A 81 -14.96 15.14 -3.80
CA ALA A 81 -16.35 14.75 -3.66
C ALA A 81 -16.82 14.20 -5.02
N PRO A 82 -17.46 13.00 -5.05
CA PRO A 82 -17.96 12.46 -6.29
C PRO A 82 -18.95 13.46 -6.91
N SER A 83 -18.84 13.70 -8.21
CA SER A 83 -19.84 14.46 -8.92
C SER A 83 -21.18 13.75 -8.78
N ARG A 84 -22.17 14.41 -8.16
CA ARG A 84 -23.54 13.90 -8.13
C ARG A 84 -24.10 14.04 -9.54
N LEU A 85 -24.16 12.94 -10.28
CA LEU A 85 -25.11 12.83 -11.39
C LEU A 85 -26.49 12.67 -10.74
N GLY A 86 -27.32 13.71 -10.88
CA GLY A 86 -28.73 13.67 -10.52
C GLY A 86 -29.50 12.73 -11.43
#